data_AF-A0A6C0HCG7-F1
#
_entry.id   AF-A0A6C0HCG7-F1
#
_cell.length_a   1.000
_cell.length_b   1.000
_cell.length_c   1.000
_cell.angle_alpha   90.00
_cell.angle_beta   90.00
_cell.angle_gamma   90.00
#
_symmetry.space_group_name_H-M   'P 1'
#
loop_
_entity.id
_entity.type
_entity.pdbx_description
1 polymer ?
#
loop_
_entity_poly.entity_id
_entity_poly.type
_entity_poly.pdbx_seq_one_letter_code
_entity_poly.pdbx_strand_id
1 'polypeptide(L)'
;MTFFKKDIIDDFLSRLLTPGIKILANKELNEQSLRENGVSICRGSILDSYLEEALDSAFGDNPNYEVVALFEGSDSSEPISFLIVEKGECEKLSNAWSVNLICAVLQSPKGLKGIGQILMGLYLYIIAENEEVEEKTGVLELANGYINAGGLASYSKLGFKIDKSLYGEDCFPNYNNLPMIATDIDPDRIIDILNNVPSAAYDKEAVCLIGDRDIQLYAGIGLNLLTFMNLVPETEIKEYIIKDYGLNYGPNDTRNVNYKYLYNLIKKEPGEFETLIIDIENGRRMDSNQFPGYSNLHKRIFTKEEAETSAVTSKVEEPLDRKSRASRAAITPALSVVAEVPSRSNRRTKTTTHTQTQRQSKTKSQSKVSRQSYPVKRARRGNPLSVIEEEQEEKSRTPSVFLPLKSILFTEKSRKSTARGLKKRKHSKVTRRKRRKY
;
A
#
# COMPACT_ATOMS: atom_id res chain seq x y z
N MET A 1 22.03 -19.61 4.41
CA MET A 1 20.86 -19.41 5.30
C MET A 1 19.63 -19.43 4.42
N THR A 2 18.54 -20.03 4.88
CA THR A 2 17.26 -20.01 4.14
C THR A 2 16.21 -19.34 5.03
N PHE A 3 15.53 -18.33 4.50
CA PHE A 3 14.49 -17.57 5.16
C PHE A 3 13.21 -18.39 5.27
N PHE A 4 12.70 -18.89 4.13
CA PHE A 4 11.50 -19.73 4.08
C PHE A 4 11.81 -21.19 4.44
N LYS A 5 12.00 -21.47 5.73
CA LYS A 5 12.22 -22.84 6.24
C LYS A 5 10.92 -23.66 6.27
N LYS A 6 11.01 -24.91 5.82
CA LYS A 6 9.86 -25.80 5.67
C LYS A 6 9.15 -26.11 6.99
N ASP A 7 9.90 -26.42 8.04
CA ASP A 7 9.37 -26.72 9.38
C ASP A 7 8.60 -25.53 9.98
N ILE A 8 9.07 -24.30 9.78
CA ILE A 8 8.38 -23.09 10.22
C ILE A 8 7.11 -22.83 9.40
N ILE A 9 7.17 -23.07 8.08
CA ILE A 9 5.98 -22.99 7.21
C ILE A 9 4.93 -24.02 7.63
N ASP A 10 5.35 -25.25 7.89
CA ASP A 10 4.46 -26.34 8.31
C ASP A 10 3.82 -26.03 9.67
N ASP A 11 4.60 -25.48 10.62
CA ASP A 11 4.09 -25.01 11.91
C ASP A 11 3.06 -23.88 11.73
N PHE A 12 3.38 -22.83 10.97
CA PHE A 12 2.45 -21.76 10.63
C PHE A 12 1.14 -22.29 10.03
N LEU A 13 1.24 -23.18 9.04
CA LEU A 13 0.07 -23.79 8.39
C LEU A 13 -0.78 -24.63 9.37
N SER A 14 -0.14 -25.35 10.31
CA SER A 14 -0.84 -26.15 11.31
C SER A 14 -1.68 -25.31 12.28
N ARG A 15 -1.30 -24.04 12.48
CA ARG A 15 -1.96 -23.09 13.37
C ARG A 15 -3.06 -22.27 12.69
N LEU A 16 -3.11 -22.27 11.36
CA LEU A 16 -4.17 -21.61 10.61
C LEU A 16 -5.44 -22.47 10.57
N LEU A 17 -6.58 -21.84 10.84
CA LEU A 17 -7.91 -22.44 10.69
C LEU A 17 -8.39 -22.46 9.23
N THR A 18 -7.56 -22.01 8.29
CA THR A 18 -7.89 -21.95 6.86
C THR A 18 -7.57 -23.28 6.20
N PRO A 19 -8.57 -24.13 5.90
CA PRO A 19 -8.30 -25.45 5.35
C PRO A 19 -7.91 -25.37 3.87
N GLY A 20 -7.18 -26.39 3.41
CA GLY A 20 -6.97 -26.62 1.98
C GLY A 20 -6.08 -25.59 1.31
N ILE A 21 -5.13 -25.00 2.03
CA ILE A 21 -4.04 -24.21 1.44
C ILE A 21 -2.76 -25.02 1.45
N LYS A 22 -1.90 -24.76 0.47
CA LYS A 22 -0.53 -25.29 0.38
C LYS A 22 0.41 -24.11 0.14
N ILE A 23 1.53 -24.10 0.82
CA ILE A 23 2.58 -23.09 0.63
C ILE A 23 3.85 -23.81 0.21
N LEU A 24 4.47 -23.34 -0.87
CA LEU A 24 5.73 -23.86 -1.39
C LEU A 24 6.73 -22.70 -1.48
N ALA A 25 8.01 -22.97 -1.23
CA ALA A 25 9.05 -21.95 -1.26
C ALA A 25 10.25 -22.38 -2.10
N ASN A 26 10.93 -21.39 -2.68
CA ASN A 26 12.21 -21.52 -3.38
C ASN A 26 12.22 -22.71 -4.37
N LYS A 27 13.10 -23.69 -4.15
CA LYS A 27 13.31 -24.85 -5.04
C LYS A 27 12.09 -25.78 -5.14
N GLU A 28 11.11 -25.67 -4.25
CA GLU A 28 9.85 -26.43 -4.34
C GLU A 28 8.90 -25.83 -5.39
N LEU A 29 9.15 -24.58 -5.82
CA LEU A 29 8.33 -23.88 -6.80
C LEU A 29 8.75 -24.23 -8.24
N ASN A 30 7.74 -24.35 -9.10
CA ASN A 30 7.94 -24.38 -10.54
C ASN A 30 8.03 -22.93 -11.05
N GLU A 31 9.26 -22.46 -11.32
CA GLU A 31 9.53 -21.12 -11.86
C GLU A 31 8.68 -20.79 -13.09
N GLN A 32 8.58 -21.73 -14.04
CA GLN A 32 7.81 -21.54 -15.26
C GLN A 32 6.32 -21.30 -14.94
N SER A 33 5.76 -22.05 -14.00
CA SER A 33 4.37 -21.84 -13.54
C SER A 33 4.20 -20.45 -12.92
N LEU A 34 5.17 -19.98 -12.13
CA LEU A 34 5.07 -18.67 -11.49
C LEU A 34 5.18 -17.52 -12.49
N ARG A 35 6.04 -17.64 -13.51
CA ARG A 35 6.14 -16.66 -14.62
C ARG A 35 4.87 -16.62 -15.46
N GLU A 36 4.36 -17.78 -15.86
CA GLU A 36 3.14 -17.89 -16.68
C GLU A 36 1.91 -17.31 -15.97
N ASN A 37 1.80 -17.54 -14.65
CA ASN A 37 0.66 -17.07 -13.86
C ASN A 37 0.87 -15.68 -13.26
N GLY A 38 2.12 -15.23 -13.07
CA GLY A 38 2.48 -14.04 -12.30
C GLY A 38 1.81 -12.77 -12.81
N VAL A 39 1.77 -12.56 -14.12
CA VAL A 39 1.08 -11.41 -14.74
C VAL A 39 -0.41 -11.39 -14.38
N SER A 40 -1.05 -12.56 -14.40
CA SER A 40 -2.47 -12.69 -14.05
C SER A 40 -2.75 -12.48 -12.55
N ILE A 41 -1.80 -12.88 -11.69
CA ILE A 41 -1.87 -12.74 -10.23
C ILE A 41 -1.67 -11.27 -9.84
N CYS A 42 -0.67 -10.59 -10.41
CA CYS A 42 -0.32 -9.20 -10.08
C CYS A 42 -1.30 -8.17 -10.68
N ARG A 43 -2.09 -8.53 -11.70
CA ARG A 43 -3.11 -7.68 -12.36
C ARG A 43 -2.64 -6.23 -12.61
N GLY A 44 -1.65 -6.04 -13.48
CA GLY A 44 -1.28 -4.70 -13.93
C GLY A 44 -0.20 -4.72 -15.00
N SER A 45 -0.45 -4.03 -16.13
CA SER A 45 0.50 -3.94 -17.26
C SER A 45 1.80 -3.19 -16.94
N ILE A 46 1.81 -2.43 -15.84
CA ILE A 46 2.99 -1.68 -15.38
C ILE A 46 3.99 -2.61 -14.67
N LEU A 47 3.56 -3.82 -14.29
CA LEU A 47 4.37 -4.75 -13.50
C LEU A 47 5.12 -5.78 -14.34
N ASP A 48 4.92 -5.89 -15.66
CA ASP A 48 5.51 -6.98 -16.43
C ASP A 48 7.05 -6.99 -16.35
N SER A 49 7.72 -5.84 -16.52
CA SER A 49 9.19 -5.80 -16.42
C SER A 49 9.69 -5.97 -14.99
N TYR A 50 9.01 -5.34 -14.02
CA TYR A 50 9.38 -5.45 -12.61
C TYR A 50 9.20 -6.87 -12.08
N LEU A 51 8.12 -7.54 -12.47
CA LEU A 51 7.82 -8.93 -12.14
C LEU A 51 8.91 -9.85 -12.66
N GLU A 52 9.29 -9.73 -13.94
CA GLU A 52 10.35 -10.57 -14.51
C GLU A 52 11.69 -10.31 -13.82
N GLU A 53 12.04 -9.06 -13.52
CA GLU A 53 13.28 -8.71 -12.79
C GLU A 53 13.29 -9.28 -11.35
N ALA A 54 12.16 -9.21 -10.64
CA ALA A 54 12.03 -9.75 -9.30
C ALA A 54 12.10 -11.29 -9.31
N LEU A 55 11.45 -11.94 -10.28
CA LEU A 55 11.51 -13.40 -10.45
C LEU A 55 12.91 -13.87 -10.88
N ASP A 56 13.57 -13.16 -11.79
CA ASP A 56 14.96 -13.42 -12.17
C ASP A 56 15.90 -13.35 -10.97
N SER A 57 15.66 -12.38 -10.07
CA SER A 57 16.44 -12.24 -8.84
C SER A 57 16.16 -13.37 -7.85
N ALA A 58 14.90 -13.77 -7.70
CA ALA A 58 14.47 -14.81 -6.75
C ALA A 58 14.78 -16.25 -7.18
N PHE A 59 14.79 -16.54 -8.48
CA PHE A 59 15.17 -17.85 -9.02
C PHE A 59 16.64 -17.91 -9.49
N GLY A 60 17.34 -16.79 -9.50
CA GLY A 60 18.76 -16.72 -9.79
C GLY A 60 19.64 -17.21 -8.63
N ASP A 61 20.96 -17.05 -8.79
CA ASP A 61 21.95 -17.45 -7.78
C ASP A 61 22.11 -16.44 -6.63
N ASN A 62 21.19 -15.46 -6.48
CA ASN A 62 21.29 -14.43 -5.46
C ASN A 62 20.71 -14.94 -4.12
N PRO A 63 21.55 -15.20 -3.09
CA PRO A 63 21.08 -15.74 -1.82
C PRO A 63 20.27 -14.73 -0.98
N ASN A 64 20.21 -13.47 -1.40
CA ASN A 64 19.45 -12.44 -0.71
C ASN A 64 17.97 -12.43 -1.12
N TYR A 65 17.60 -13.10 -2.20
CA TYR A 65 16.20 -13.18 -2.62
C TYR A 65 15.65 -14.56 -2.32
N GLU A 66 14.43 -14.58 -1.81
CA GLU A 66 13.65 -15.80 -1.67
C GLU A 66 12.20 -15.58 -2.07
N VAL A 67 11.55 -16.65 -2.51
CA VAL A 67 10.17 -16.61 -2.99
C VAL A 67 9.33 -17.70 -2.36
N VAL A 68 8.10 -17.33 -2.00
CA VAL A 68 7.07 -18.25 -1.50
C VAL A 68 5.78 -18.05 -2.28
N ALA A 69 5.07 -19.13 -2.59
CA ALA A 69 3.78 -19.07 -3.26
C ALA A 69 2.70 -19.88 -2.53
N LEU A 70 1.48 -19.36 -2.57
CA LEU A 70 0.30 -19.93 -1.97
C LEU A 70 -0.60 -20.55 -3.04
N PHE A 71 -1.04 -21.78 -2.78
CA PHE A 71 -1.89 -22.58 -3.64
C PHE A 71 -3.21 -22.90 -2.94
N GLU A 72 -4.32 -22.87 -3.69
CA GLU A 72 -5.64 -23.21 -3.17
C GLU A 72 -5.98 -24.69 -3.48
N GLY A 73 -5.76 -25.57 -2.52
CA GLY A 73 -5.91 -27.02 -2.60
C GLY A 73 -4.57 -27.75 -2.65
N SER A 74 -4.50 -28.93 -2.04
CA SER A 74 -3.28 -29.78 -2.02
C SER A 74 -2.76 -30.07 -3.42
N ASP A 75 -3.69 -30.32 -4.35
CA ASP A 75 -3.39 -30.80 -5.69
C ASP A 75 -3.29 -29.67 -6.72
N SER A 76 -3.44 -28.41 -6.30
CA SER A 76 -3.30 -27.28 -7.23
C SER A 76 -1.84 -27.13 -7.68
N SER A 77 -1.65 -26.99 -8.99
CA SER A 77 -0.38 -26.64 -9.63
C SER A 77 -0.26 -25.15 -9.95
N GLU A 78 -1.35 -24.41 -9.82
CA GLU A 78 -1.42 -22.97 -10.12
C GLU A 78 -1.39 -22.17 -8.82
N PRO A 79 -0.41 -21.26 -8.64
CA PRO A 79 -0.36 -20.39 -7.49
C PRO A 79 -1.45 -19.32 -7.61
N ILE A 80 -2.06 -18.96 -6.48
CA ILE A 80 -3.04 -17.87 -6.40
C ILE A 80 -2.42 -16.59 -5.81
N SER A 81 -1.22 -16.69 -5.25
CA SER A 81 -0.45 -15.58 -4.73
C SER A 81 1.00 -15.98 -4.54
N PHE A 82 1.90 -15.01 -4.55
CA PHE A 82 3.29 -15.19 -4.18
C PHE A 82 3.86 -13.92 -3.53
N LEU A 83 4.94 -14.12 -2.81
CA LEU A 83 5.71 -13.11 -2.10
C LEU A 83 7.19 -13.35 -2.39
N ILE A 84 7.89 -12.29 -2.80
CA ILE A 84 9.33 -12.23 -2.95
C ILE A 84 9.85 -11.31 -1.87
N VAL A 85 10.85 -11.78 -1.14
CA VAL A 85 11.55 -11.02 -0.11
C VAL A 85 13.02 -10.85 -0.49
N GLU A 86 13.60 -9.76 -0.03
CA GLU A 86 15.00 -9.41 -0.25
C GLU A 86 15.67 -9.07 1.09
N LYS A 87 16.80 -9.71 1.38
CA LYS A 87 17.66 -9.34 2.51
C LYS A 87 18.55 -8.18 2.13
N GLY A 88 18.54 -7.12 2.94
CA GLY A 88 19.44 -5.98 2.78
C GLY A 88 19.05 -4.99 1.69
N GLU A 89 17.79 -4.98 1.25
CA GLU A 89 17.24 -3.94 0.36
C GLU A 89 17.40 -2.53 0.96
N CYS A 90 17.31 -2.41 2.28
CA CYS A 90 17.51 -1.16 3.03
C CYS A 90 18.87 -1.20 3.75
N GLU A 91 19.81 -0.36 3.33
CA GLU A 91 21.17 -0.30 3.86
C GLU A 91 21.19 0.07 5.36
N LYS A 92 20.21 0.84 5.82
CA LYS A 92 20.06 1.19 7.25
C LYS A 92 19.72 -0.03 8.12
N LEU A 93 19.14 -1.08 7.52
CA LEU A 93 18.70 -2.32 8.15
C LEU A 93 19.23 -3.50 7.31
N SER A 94 20.55 -3.55 7.11
CA SER A 94 21.19 -4.45 6.14
C SER A 94 20.94 -5.95 6.38
N ASN A 95 20.54 -6.31 7.60
CA ASN A 95 20.23 -7.69 7.98
C ASN A 95 18.72 -7.99 8.00
N ALA A 96 17.87 -6.98 7.89
CA ALA A 96 16.44 -7.16 7.78
C ALA A 96 16.08 -7.76 6.42
N TRP A 97 15.02 -8.55 6.46
CA TRP A 97 14.31 -8.93 5.24
C TRP A 97 13.29 -7.84 4.93
N SER A 98 13.13 -7.57 3.64
CA SER A 98 12.17 -6.61 3.11
C SER A 98 11.27 -7.30 2.09
N VAL A 99 10.01 -6.89 2.02
CA VAL A 99 9.09 -7.35 0.96
C VAL A 99 9.39 -6.58 -0.32
N ASN A 100 9.97 -7.28 -1.29
CA ASN A 100 10.27 -6.74 -2.61
C ASN A 100 9.02 -6.74 -3.53
N LEU A 101 8.27 -7.85 -3.53
CA LEU A 101 7.04 -7.96 -4.33
C LEU A 101 6.04 -8.90 -3.68
N ILE A 102 4.79 -8.47 -3.57
CA ILE A 102 3.66 -9.33 -3.21
C ILE A 102 2.56 -9.20 -4.25
N CYS A 103 2.10 -10.33 -4.77
CA CYS A 103 0.98 -10.40 -5.69
C CYS A 103 -0.03 -11.42 -5.22
N ALA A 104 -1.32 -11.08 -5.30
CA ALA A 104 -2.41 -11.97 -4.93
C ALA A 104 -3.60 -11.76 -5.86
N VAL A 105 -4.25 -12.86 -6.27
CA VAL A 105 -5.51 -12.77 -7.00
C VAL A 105 -6.56 -12.05 -6.14
N LEU A 106 -7.29 -11.11 -6.74
CA LEU A 106 -8.36 -10.37 -6.03
C LEU A 106 -9.52 -11.28 -5.61
N GLN A 107 -9.75 -12.36 -6.36
CA GLN A 107 -10.83 -13.31 -6.14
C GLN A 107 -10.29 -14.71 -6.29
N SER A 108 -10.30 -15.46 -5.20
CA SER A 108 -9.90 -16.85 -5.21
C SER A 108 -10.95 -17.72 -5.91
N PRO A 109 -10.56 -18.72 -6.72
CA PRO A 109 -11.49 -19.66 -7.34
C PRO A 109 -12.41 -20.37 -6.35
N LYS A 110 -11.92 -20.74 -5.16
CA LYS A 110 -12.72 -21.40 -4.10
C LYS A 110 -13.10 -20.45 -2.96
N GLY A 111 -13.00 -19.14 -3.19
CA GLY A 111 -13.49 -18.12 -2.27
C GLY A 111 -12.61 -17.83 -1.05
N LEU A 112 -11.35 -18.31 -1.03
CA LEU A 112 -10.37 -17.88 -0.04
C LEU A 112 -10.23 -16.35 -0.02
N LYS A 113 -10.33 -15.76 1.18
CA LYS A 113 -10.18 -14.33 1.42
C LYS A 113 -8.87 -14.06 2.14
N GLY A 114 -8.40 -12.81 2.07
CA GLY A 114 -7.19 -12.42 2.79
C GLY A 114 -5.93 -13.11 2.30
N ILE A 115 -5.85 -13.50 1.02
CA ILE A 115 -4.70 -14.25 0.49
C ILE A 115 -3.38 -13.49 0.73
N GLY A 116 -3.34 -12.19 0.41
CA GLY A 116 -2.17 -11.35 0.69
C GLY A 116 -1.88 -11.18 2.19
N GLN A 117 -2.92 -11.24 3.05
CA GLN A 117 -2.73 -11.23 4.50
C GLN A 117 -2.05 -12.50 5.00
N ILE A 118 -2.42 -13.66 4.45
CA ILE A 118 -1.80 -14.93 4.81
C ILE A 118 -0.31 -14.91 4.49
N LEU A 119 0.10 -14.48 3.28
CA LEU A 119 1.52 -14.40 2.93
C LEU A 119 2.28 -13.35 3.75
N MET A 120 1.67 -12.18 3.99
CA MET A 120 2.30 -11.16 4.82
C MET A 120 2.42 -11.60 6.28
N GLY A 121 1.44 -12.35 6.79
CA GLY A 121 1.51 -12.94 8.12
C GLY A 121 2.56 -14.04 8.20
N LEU A 122 2.68 -14.91 7.20
CA LEU A 122 3.76 -15.91 7.11
C LEU A 122 5.14 -15.24 7.14
N TYR A 123 5.31 -14.16 6.38
CA TYR A 123 6.55 -13.38 6.36
C TYR A 123 6.97 -12.90 7.75
N LEU A 124 6.06 -12.25 8.49
CA LEU A 124 6.33 -11.81 9.85
C LEU A 124 6.51 -12.99 10.82
N TYR A 125 5.74 -14.06 10.66
CA TYR A 125 5.86 -15.26 11.48
C TYR A 125 7.25 -15.88 11.37
N ILE A 126 7.78 -15.98 10.15
CA ILE A 126 9.15 -16.47 9.92
C ILE A 126 10.17 -15.55 10.54
N ILE A 127 10.01 -14.23 10.43
CA ILE A 127 10.93 -13.28 11.09
C ILE A 127 10.95 -13.55 12.59
N ALA A 128 9.79 -13.75 13.23
CA ALA A 128 9.72 -14.06 14.66
C ALA A 128 10.37 -15.41 15.00
N GLU A 129 9.95 -16.49 14.34
CA GLU A 129 10.26 -17.87 14.74
C GLU A 129 11.61 -18.39 14.21
N ASN A 130 12.13 -17.87 13.10
CA ASN A 130 13.37 -18.38 12.53
C ASN A 130 14.58 -17.83 13.29
N GLU A 131 15.21 -18.65 14.14
CA GLU A 131 16.38 -18.27 14.94
C GLU A 131 17.59 -17.79 14.11
N GLU A 132 17.68 -18.16 12.83
CA GLU A 132 18.75 -17.70 11.94
C GLU A 132 18.52 -16.25 11.45
N VAL A 133 17.31 -15.71 11.57
CA VAL A 133 17.01 -14.31 11.23
C VAL A 133 17.58 -13.41 12.32
N GLU A 134 18.74 -12.83 12.04
CA GLU A 134 19.47 -11.94 12.95
C GLU A 134 18.65 -10.71 13.34
N GLU A 135 17.98 -10.10 12.37
CA GLU A 135 17.21 -8.88 12.55
C GLU A 135 15.71 -9.18 12.57
N LYS A 136 15.11 -9.12 13.76
CA LYS A 136 13.69 -9.41 14.03
C LYS A 136 12.76 -8.25 13.63
N THR A 137 13.01 -7.70 12.45
CA THR A 137 12.31 -6.55 11.87
C THR A 137 11.81 -6.91 10.48
N GLY A 138 10.52 -6.69 10.23
CA GLY A 138 9.95 -6.79 8.89
C GLY A 138 9.91 -5.42 8.23
N VAL A 139 10.43 -5.30 7.02
CA VAL A 139 10.39 -4.06 6.24
C VAL A 139 9.55 -4.26 4.99
N LEU A 140 8.86 -3.23 4.53
CA LEU A 140 8.25 -3.19 3.20
C LEU A 140 8.09 -1.76 2.69
N GLU A 141 7.95 -1.62 1.38
CA GLU A 141 7.52 -0.40 0.72
C GLU A 141 6.09 -0.59 0.16
N LEU A 142 5.10 0.13 0.72
CA LEU A 142 3.73 0.06 0.26
C LEU A 142 3.55 0.86 -1.03
N ALA A 143 3.34 0.14 -2.14
CA ALA A 143 3.10 0.73 -3.45
C ALA A 143 1.91 1.72 -3.45
N ASN A 144 2.12 2.90 -4.04
CA ASN A 144 1.18 4.04 -4.08
C ASN A 144 0.84 4.65 -2.70
N GLY A 145 1.55 4.25 -1.63
CA GLY A 145 1.41 4.82 -0.30
C GLY A 145 -0.02 4.84 0.24
N TYR A 146 -0.47 5.98 0.73
CA TYR A 146 -1.79 6.14 1.34
C TYR A 146 -2.97 5.93 0.37
N ILE A 147 -2.73 5.98 -0.94
CA ILE A 147 -3.76 5.65 -1.96
C ILE A 147 -4.10 4.15 -1.92
N ASN A 148 -3.13 3.29 -1.57
CA ASN A 148 -3.35 1.87 -1.36
C ASN A 148 -3.88 1.60 0.06
N ALA A 149 -5.02 2.19 0.39
CA ALA A 149 -5.62 2.09 1.72
C ALA A 149 -5.94 0.64 2.13
N GLY A 150 -6.23 -0.24 1.17
CA GLY A 150 -6.43 -1.66 1.42
C GLY A 150 -5.15 -2.37 1.89
N GLY A 151 -4.02 -2.13 1.21
CA GLY A 151 -2.71 -2.61 1.62
C GLY A 151 -2.30 -2.02 2.97
N LEU A 152 -2.42 -0.70 3.13
CA LEU A 152 -2.12 0.01 4.39
C LEU A 152 -2.90 -0.58 5.57
N ALA A 153 -4.23 -0.67 5.47
CA ALA A 153 -5.07 -1.22 6.54
C ALA A 153 -4.69 -2.67 6.88
N SER A 154 -4.40 -3.45 5.85
CA SER A 154 -4.03 -4.85 5.98
C SER A 154 -2.70 -5.03 6.70
N TYR A 155 -1.68 -4.27 6.32
CA TYR A 155 -0.34 -4.37 6.89
C TYR A 155 -0.29 -3.75 8.29
N SER A 156 -0.96 -2.62 8.51
CA SER A 156 -1.09 -2.05 9.87
C SER A 156 -1.80 -2.99 10.84
N LYS A 157 -2.80 -3.75 10.38
CA LYS A 157 -3.43 -4.80 11.21
C LYS A 157 -2.42 -5.82 11.70
N LEU A 158 -1.44 -6.18 10.87
CA LEU A 158 -0.37 -7.13 11.19
C LEU A 158 0.78 -6.51 12.01
N GLY A 159 0.71 -5.21 12.34
CA GLY A 159 1.70 -4.54 13.20
C GLY A 159 2.68 -3.63 12.47
N PHE A 160 2.60 -3.53 11.14
CA PHE A 160 3.41 -2.56 10.41
C PHE A 160 3.02 -1.12 10.74
N LYS A 161 4.02 -0.28 10.96
CA LYS A 161 3.88 1.16 11.19
C LYS A 161 4.64 1.91 10.11
N ILE A 162 4.14 3.08 9.75
CA ILE A 162 4.81 3.97 8.80
C ILE A 162 6.10 4.48 9.44
N ASP A 163 7.22 4.34 8.74
CA ASP A 163 8.51 4.87 9.20
C ASP A 163 9.16 5.74 8.14
N LYS A 164 8.96 7.05 8.30
CA LYS A 164 9.47 8.06 7.38
C LYS A 164 11.00 8.16 7.39
N SER A 165 11.69 7.59 8.38
CA SER A 165 13.15 7.56 8.41
C SER A 165 13.76 6.63 7.36
N LEU A 166 12.96 5.73 6.78
CA LEU A 166 13.36 4.80 5.73
C LEU A 166 13.24 5.39 4.31
N TYR A 167 12.79 6.63 4.17
CA TYR A 167 12.90 7.33 2.89
C TYR A 167 14.36 7.70 2.57
N GLY A 168 14.70 7.66 1.29
CA GLY A 168 15.98 8.10 0.76
C GLY A 168 16.74 7.00 0.02
N GLU A 169 17.90 7.36 -0.54
CA GLU A 169 18.72 6.47 -1.37
C GLU A 169 19.23 5.24 -0.63
N ASP A 170 19.40 5.31 0.69
CA ASP A 170 19.86 4.18 1.51
C ASP A 170 18.80 3.07 1.63
N CYS A 171 17.53 3.37 1.34
CA CYS A 171 16.43 2.40 1.46
C CYS A 171 15.40 2.65 0.35
N PHE A 172 14.36 3.46 0.60
CA PHE A 172 13.25 3.65 -0.32
C PHE A 172 13.24 5.07 -0.92
N PRO A 173 13.78 5.27 -2.14
CA PRO A 173 13.85 6.59 -2.76
C PRO A 173 12.52 7.04 -3.39
N ASN A 174 11.54 6.15 -3.54
CA ASN A 174 10.28 6.47 -4.19
C ASN A 174 9.26 7.07 -3.22
N TYR A 175 9.16 8.41 -3.23
CA TYR A 175 8.22 9.12 -2.37
C TYR A 175 6.73 8.90 -2.69
N ASN A 176 6.38 8.29 -3.82
CA ASN A 176 5.01 7.86 -4.10
C ASN A 176 4.58 6.64 -3.29
N ASN A 177 5.55 5.92 -2.74
CA ASN A 177 5.32 4.76 -1.92
C ASN A 177 5.49 5.12 -0.44
N LEU A 178 5.08 4.20 0.44
CA LEU A 178 5.09 4.43 1.88
C LEU A 178 5.89 3.33 2.58
N PRO A 179 7.08 3.64 3.10
CA PRO A 179 7.89 2.67 3.81
C PRO A 179 7.24 2.35 5.16
N MET A 180 7.21 1.06 5.46
CA MET A 180 6.62 0.54 6.69
C MET A 180 7.56 -0.46 7.36
N ILE A 181 7.52 -0.47 8.68
CA ILE A 181 8.34 -1.33 9.53
C ILE A 181 7.46 -2.06 10.55
N ALA A 182 7.72 -3.34 10.75
CA ALA A 182 7.13 -4.14 11.81
C ALA A 182 8.24 -4.53 12.80
N THR A 183 8.07 -4.12 14.04
CA THR A 183 8.93 -4.44 15.19
C THR A 183 8.08 -5.11 16.27
N ASP A 184 8.72 -5.71 17.28
CA ASP A 184 8.04 -6.43 18.37
C ASP A 184 7.04 -7.48 17.85
N ILE A 185 7.47 -8.26 16.86
CA ILE A 185 6.62 -9.20 16.12
C ILE A 185 6.23 -10.36 17.05
N ASP A 186 4.92 -10.52 17.27
CA ASP A 186 4.32 -11.59 18.07
C ASP A 186 3.66 -12.64 17.15
N PRO A 187 4.20 -13.88 17.08
CA PRO A 187 3.69 -14.94 16.22
C PRO A 187 2.25 -15.36 16.58
N ASP A 188 1.89 -15.35 17.86
CA ASP A 188 0.56 -15.75 18.32
C ASP A 188 -0.48 -14.71 17.89
N ARG A 189 -0.14 -13.42 18.03
CA ARG A 189 -0.98 -12.32 17.55
C ARG A 189 -1.21 -12.39 16.04
N ILE A 190 -0.19 -12.76 15.25
CA ILE A 190 -0.33 -12.93 13.79
C ILE A 190 -1.35 -14.03 13.49
N ILE A 191 -1.22 -15.18 14.13
CA ILE A 191 -2.15 -16.31 13.95
C ILE A 191 -3.58 -15.92 14.33
N ASP A 192 -3.77 -15.22 15.45
CA ASP A 192 -5.07 -14.70 15.89
C ASP A 192 -5.70 -13.77 14.83
N ILE A 193 -4.91 -12.83 14.30
CA ILE A 193 -5.35 -11.90 13.26
C ILE A 193 -5.83 -12.63 12.00
N LEU A 194 -5.08 -13.65 11.56
CA LEU A 194 -5.38 -14.43 10.36
C LEU A 194 -6.58 -15.37 10.55
N ASN A 195 -6.72 -15.92 11.76
CA ASN A 195 -7.87 -16.74 12.15
C ASN A 195 -9.13 -15.91 12.45
N ASN A 196 -9.06 -14.58 12.30
CA ASN A 196 -10.13 -13.64 12.62
C ASN A 196 -10.63 -13.79 14.07
N VAL A 197 -9.73 -14.16 14.99
CA VAL A 197 -10.02 -14.14 16.42
C VAL A 197 -10.31 -12.68 16.79
N PRO A 198 -11.43 -12.37 17.48
CA PRO A 198 -11.74 -11.02 17.96
C PRO A 198 -10.74 -10.62 19.05
N SER A 199 -9.52 -10.25 18.66
CA SER A 199 -8.39 -10.08 19.56
C SER A 199 -7.49 -8.96 19.06
N ALA A 200 -7.15 -8.08 20.01
CA ALA A 200 -6.35 -6.86 19.92
C ALA A 200 -6.96 -5.71 19.09
N ALA A 201 -7.29 -4.63 19.80
CA ALA A 201 -7.28 -3.32 19.19
C ALA A 201 -5.91 -3.12 18.52
N TYR A 202 -5.92 -2.72 17.26
CA TYR A 202 -4.71 -2.29 16.56
C TYR A 202 -4.90 -0.84 16.16
N ASP A 203 -3.78 -0.12 16.12
CA ASP A 203 -3.77 1.26 15.68
C ASP A 203 -4.08 1.28 14.18
N LYS A 204 -5.27 1.78 13.85
CA LYS A 204 -5.68 1.97 12.46
C LYS A 204 -5.26 3.36 12.03
N GLU A 205 -4.59 3.44 10.90
CA GLU A 205 -4.41 4.71 10.21
C GLU A 205 -5.78 5.32 9.87
N ALA A 206 -5.88 6.64 9.99
CA ALA A 206 -7.11 7.41 9.80
C ALA A 206 -7.83 7.05 8.50
N VAL A 207 -7.05 6.98 7.42
CA VAL A 207 -7.53 6.72 6.05
C VAL A 207 -8.22 5.36 5.95
N CYS A 208 -7.84 4.39 6.78
CA CYS A 208 -8.44 3.05 6.81
C CYS A 208 -9.84 3.03 7.47
N LEU A 209 -10.23 4.10 8.16
CA LEU A 209 -11.55 4.26 8.78
C LEU A 209 -12.58 4.88 7.83
N ILE A 210 -12.13 5.45 6.72
CA ILE A 210 -13.01 6.09 5.73
C ILE A 210 -13.71 4.99 4.92
N GLY A 211 -15.04 4.91 5.06
CA GLY A 211 -15.85 3.92 4.35
C GLY A 211 -16.19 4.31 2.90
N ASP A 212 -16.18 5.61 2.59
CA ASP A 212 -16.40 6.10 1.23
C ASP A 212 -15.10 6.02 0.42
N ARG A 213 -15.14 5.28 -0.70
CA ARG A 213 -13.96 4.99 -1.50
C ARG A 213 -13.35 6.24 -2.15
N ASP A 214 -14.18 7.18 -2.58
CA ASP A 214 -13.69 8.39 -3.24
C ASP A 214 -13.05 9.31 -2.19
N ILE A 215 -13.72 9.52 -1.04
CA ILE A 215 -13.13 10.27 0.08
C ILE A 215 -11.80 9.64 0.51
N GLN A 216 -11.75 8.31 0.62
CA GLN A 216 -10.53 7.59 0.99
C GLN A 216 -9.41 7.80 -0.02
N LEU A 217 -9.72 7.76 -1.32
CA LEU A 217 -8.77 8.05 -2.39
C LEU A 217 -8.22 9.48 -2.28
N TYR A 218 -9.08 10.49 -2.13
CA TYR A 218 -8.66 11.89 -2.01
C TYR A 218 -7.84 12.16 -0.75
N ALA A 219 -8.25 11.58 0.38
CA ALA A 219 -7.50 11.65 1.63
C ALA A 219 -6.11 11.01 1.45
N GLY A 220 -6.04 9.85 0.81
CA GLY A 220 -4.78 9.18 0.50
C GLY A 220 -3.86 10.00 -0.40
N ILE A 221 -4.40 10.61 -1.46
CA ILE A 221 -3.63 11.50 -2.34
C ILE A 221 -3.07 12.70 -1.55
N GLY A 222 -3.90 13.35 -0.74
CA GLY A 222 -3.45 14.51 0.03
C GLY A 222 -2.43 14.15 1.12
N LEU A 223 -2.54 12.98 1.75
CA LEU A 223 -1.55 12.46 2.69
C LEU A 223 -0.21 12.11 2.02
N ASN A 224 -0.23 11.53 0.82
CA ASN A 224 0.98 11.33 0.01
C ASN A 224 1.66 12.67 -0.28
N LEU A 225 0.90 13.66 -0.78
CA LEU A 225 1.43 15.00 -1.07
C LEU A 225 2.00 15.68 0.18
N LEU A 226 1.30 15.61 1.31
CA LEU A 226 1.77 16.18 2.58
C LEU A 226 3.05 15.50 3.05
N THR A 227 3.15 14.17 2.92
CA THR A 227 4.37 13.42 3.26
C THR A 227 5.52 13.84 2.37
N PHE A 228 5.29 13.91 1.05
CA PHE A 228 6.29 14.38 0.10
C PHE A 228 6.76 15.81 0.37
N MET A 229 5.84 16.74 0.65
CA MET A 229 6.14 18.13 0.99
C MET A 229 6.98 18.30 2.25
N ASN A 230 6.91 17.34 3.17
CA ASN A 230 7.71 17.36 4.41
C ASN A 230 9.09 16.74 4.24
N LEU A 231 9.29 15.90 3.22
CA LEU A 231 10.55 15.16 3.01
C LEU A 231 11.43 15.82 1.96
N VAL A 232 10.83 16.48 0.97
CA VAL A 232 11.53 16.96 -0.22
C VAL A 232 11.54 18.50 -0.25
N PRO A 233 12.68 19.14 -0.57
CA PRO A 233 12.74 20.59 -0.72
C PRO A 233 11.75 21.11 -1.76
N GLU A 234 11.15 22.29 -1.52
CA GLU A 234 10.09 22.85 -2.39
C GLU A 234 10.49 22.96 -3.87
N THR A 235 11.78 23.13 -4.16
CA THR A 235 12.33 23.21 -5.50
C THR A 235 12.14 21.93 -6.31
N GLU A 236 12.26 20.76 -5.67
CA GLU A 236 12.15 19.44 -6.30
C GLU A 236 10.69 19.00 -6.44
N ILE A 237 9.81 19.49 -5.56
CA ILE A 237 8.39 19.13 -5.54
C ILE A 237 7.69 19.43 -6.87
N LYS A 238 7.98 20.59 -7.46
CA LYS A 238 7.32 21.03 -8.69
C LYS A 238 7.65 20.12 -9.87
N GLU A 239 8.89 19.68 -9.97
CA GLU A 239 9.33 18.77 -11.03
C GLU A 239 8.67 17.40 -10.88
N TYR A 240 8.57 16.92 -9.64
CA TYR A 240 7.98 15.63 -9.32
C TYR A 240 6.47 15.57 -9.56
N ILE A 241 5.71 16.57 -9.08
CA ILE A 241 4.24 16.66 -9.30
C ILE A 241 3.90 16.65 -10.79
N ILE A 242 4.70 17.34 -11.61
CA ILE A 242 4.48 17.41 -13.06
C ILE A 242 4.80 16.07 -13.73
N LYS A 243 5.86 15.38 -13.29
CA LYS A 243 6.38 14.19 -13.97
C LYS A 243 5.64 12.90 -13.61
N ASP A 244 5.36 12.66 -12.33
CA ASP A 244 4.88 11.35 -11.87
C ASP A 244 3.37 11.29 -11.70
N TYR A 245 2.74 12.40 -11.30
CA TYR A 245 1.30 12.44 -11.06
C TYR A 245 0.47 13.00 -12.22
N GLY A 246 1.10 13.76 -13.13
CA GLY A 246 0.44 14.34 -14.30
C GLY A 246 0.18 13.36 -15.47
N LEU A 247 0.72 12.14 -15.43
CA LEU A 247 0.77 11.25 -16.60
C LEU A 247 0.02 9.92 -16.47
N ASN A 248 -0.34 9.47 -15.26
CA ASN A 248 -0.87 8.12 -15.07
C ASN A 248 -2.40 8.00 -15.19
N TYR A 249 -3.12 9.11 -15.08
CA TYR A 249 -4.56 9.14 -15.34
C TYR A 249 -4.76 9.88 -16.65
N GLY A 250 -5.22 9.16 -17.68
CA GLY A 250 -5.49 9.75 -18.99
C GLY A 250 -6.42 10.96 -18.85
N PRO A 251 -6.40 11.91 -19.81
CA PRO A 251 -7.18 13.15 -19.73
C PRO A 251 -8.71 12.94 -19.59
N ASN A 252 -9.19 11.71 -19.83
CA ASN A 252 -10.60 11.33 -19.73
C ASN A 252 -10.94 10.56 -18.44
N ASP A 253 -9.99 10.29 -17.56
CA ASP A 253 -10.29 9.68 -16.26
C ASP A 253 -10.86 10.77 -15.34
N THR A 254 -12.12 10.64 -14.94
CA THR A 254 -12.78 11.58 -14.01
C THR A 254 -12.11 11.59 -12.63
N ARG A 255 -11.17 10.68 -12.37
CA ARG A 255 -10.29 10.65 -11.20
C ARG A 255 -8.97 11.37 -11.44
N ASN A 256 -8.80 12.07 -12.55
CA ASN A 256 -7.65 12.93 -12.80
C ASN A 256 -7.70 14.11 -11.83
N VAL A 257 -7.27 13.86 -10.61
CA VAL A 257 -7.18 14.87 -9.57
C VAL A 257 -6.21 15.91 -10.08
N ASN A 258 -6.62 17.17 -10.11
CA ASN A 258 -5.71 18.26 -10.41
C ASN A 258 -4.71 18.39 -9.24
N TYR A 259 -3.64 17.60 -9.27
CA TYR A 259 -2.60 17.54 -8.23
C TYR A 259 -2.00 18.93 -7.97
N LYS A 260 -1.90 19.76 -9.02
CA LYS A 260 -1.47 21.15 -8.90
C LYS A 260 -2.45 21.98 -8.06
N TYR A 261 -3.75 21.81 -8.25
CA TYR A 261 -4.77 22.44 -7.40
C TYR A 261 -4.65 21.96 -5.96
N LEU A 262 -4.61 20.64 -5.74
CA LEU A 262 -4.53 20.06 -4.40
C LEU A 262 -3.25 20.48 -3.67
N TYR A 263 -2.10 20.48 -4.35
CA TYR A 263 -0.84 21.02 -3.84
C TYR A 263 -0.96 22.49 -3.43
N ASN A 264 -1.53 23.35 -4.30
CA ASN A 264 -1.71 24.76 -3.98
C ASN A 264 -2.66 24.95 -2.79
N LEU A 265 -3.68 24.10 -2.65
CA LEU A 265 -4.59 24.12 -1.53
C LEU A 265 -3.88 23.74 -0.23
N ILE A 266 -3.19 22.59 -0.19
CA ILE A 266 -2.42 22.14 0.98
C ILE A 266 -1.39 23.19 1.37
N LYS A 267 -0.71 23.79 0.39
CA LYS A 267 0.27 24.86 0.64
C LYS A 267 -0.37 26.13 1.22
N LYS A 268 -1.54 26.52 0.74
CA LYS A 268 -2.22 27.76 1.16
C LYS A 268 -2.85 27.60 2.55
N GLU A 269 -3.41 26.43 2.84
CA GLU A 269 -4.25 26.16 4.00
C GLU A 269 -3.87 24.81 4.64
N PRO A 270 -2.60 24.62 5.10
CA PRO A 270 -2.15 23.33 5.63
C PRO A 270 -2.96 22.88 6.85
N GLY A 271 -3.32 23.84 7.71
CA GLY A 271 -4.14 23.57 8.90
C GLY A 271 -5.57 23.11 8.58
N GLU A 272 -6.15 23.49 7.44
CA GLU A 272 -7.48 22.98 7.05
C GLU A 272 -7.39 21.51 6.61
N PHE A 273 -6.33 21.14 5.89
CA PHE A 273 -6.09 19.75 5.50
C PHE A 273 -5.75 18.88 6.71
N GLU A 274 -4.89 19.36 7.61
CA GLU A 274 -4.62 18.69 8.89
C GLU A 274 -5.88 18.54 9.72
N THR A 275 -6.74 19.56 9.80
CA THR A 275 -8.04 19.47 10.49
C THR A 275 -8.94 18.43 9.85
N LEU A 276 -8.97 18.33 8.52
CA LEU A 276 -9.70 17.27 7.82
C LEU A 276 -9.18 15.88 8.22
N ILE A 277 -7.86 15.68 8.26
CA ILE A 277 -7.25 14.42 8.72
C ILE A 277 -7.60 14.14 10.19
N ILE A 278 -7.47 15.13 11.08
CA ILE A 278 -7.83 15.01 12.50
C ILE A 278 -9.33 14.67 12.67
N ASP A 279 -10.20 15.24 11.85
CA ASP A 279 -11.63 14.92 11.87
C ASP A 279 -11.92 13.50 11.38
N ILE A 280 -11.14 12.98 10.42
CA ILE A 280 -11.14 11.57 10.01
C ILE A 280 -10.68 10.68 11.17
N GLU A 281 -9.56 11.02 11.80
CA GLU A 281 -8.96 10.27 12.91
C GLU A 281 -9.89 10.14 14.11
N ASN A 282 -10.63 11.21 14.43
CA ASN A 282 -11.57 11.22 15.55
C ASN A 282 -12.85 10.39 15.30
N GLY A 283 -12.91 9.61 14.23
CA GLY A 283 -13.98 8.63 14.00
C GLY A 283 -15.35 9.28 13.80
N ARG A 284 -15.40 10.57 13.47
CA ARG A 284 -16.64 11.19 13.02
C ARG A 284 -16.98 10.53 11.70
N ARG A 285 -17.98 9.63 11.71
CA ARG A 285 -18.47 8.96 10.50
C ARG A 285 -18.72 10.03 9.44
N MET A 286 -17.89 10.03 8.42
CA MET A 286 -17.98 10.98 7.33
C MET A 286 -19.07 10.52 6.38
N ASP A 287 -20.29 10.99 6.60
CA ASP A 287 -21.30 11.04 5.54
C ASP A 287 -20.92 12.20 4.60
N SER A 288 -20.89 11.94 3.29
CA SER A 288 -20.60 12.93 2.25
C SER A 288 -21.49 14.18 2.35
N ASN A 289 -22.65 14.07 2.99
CA ASN A 289 -23.59 15.18 3.24
C ASN A 289 -23.26 16.03 4.48
N GLN A 290 -22.40 15.56 5.39
CA GLN A 290 -22.13 16.22 6.69
C GLN A 290 -20.87 17.06 6.73
N PHE A 291 -20.09 17.10 5.64
CA PHE A 291 -18.91 17.96 5.55
C PHE A 291 -19.20 19.11 4.57
N PRO A 292 -19.58 20.31 5.06
CA PRO A 292 -19.64 21.51 4.22
C PRO A 292 -18.32 21.72 3.49
N GLY A 293 -17.20 21.40 4.16
CA GLY A 293 -15.85 21.39 3.62
C GLY A 293 -15.63 20.38 2.51
N TYR A 294 -16.30 19.22 2.47
CA TYR A 294 -16.11 18.21 1.41
C TYR A 294 -17.03 18.55 0.25
N SER A 295 -18.28 18.96 0.51
CA SER A 295 -19.08 19.54 -0.55
C SER A 295 -18.39 20.74 -1.17
N ASN A 296 -17.68 21.56 -0.39
CA ASN A 296 -16.90 22.70 -0.88
C ASN A 296 -15.56 22.28 -1.47
N LEU A 297 -14.87 21.26 -0.97
CA LEU A 297 -13.59 20.77 -1.48
C LEU A 297 -13.84 20.00 -2.77
N HIS A 298 -14.75 19.03 -2.77
CA HIS A 298 -15.30 18.38 -3.94
C HIS A 298 -15.86 19.41 -4.93
N LYS A 299 -16.75 20.33 -4.54
CA LYS A 299 -17.19 21.40 -5.47
C LYS A 299 -15.99 22.24 -5.93
N ARG A 300 -15.07 22.69 -5.08
CA ARG A 300 -13.94 23.53 -5.52
C ARG A 300 -12.94 22.80 -6.39
N ILE A 301 -12.74 21.50 -6.17
CA ILE A 301 -11.90 20.62 -7.00
C ILE A 301 -12.60 20.41 -8.36
N PHE A 302 -13.88 20.03 -8.36
CA PHE A 302 -14.58 19.59 -9.58
C PHE A 302 -15.34 20.70 -10.34
N THR A 303 -16.01 21.64 -9.67
CA THR A 303 -16.74 22.74 -10.35
C THR A 303 -15.80 23.83 -10.89
N LYS A 304 -14.60 23.98 -10.33
CA LYS A 304 -13.61 24.91 -10.87
C LYS A 304 -12.96 24.35 -12.13
N GLU A 305 -12.82 23.03 -12.24
CA GLU A 305 -12.36 22.35 -13.43
C GLU A 305 -13.36 22.51 -14.59
N GLU A 306 -14.68 22.40 -14.32
CA GLU A 306 -15.74 22.70 -15.28
C GLU A 306 -15.73 24.17 -15.75
N ALA A 307 -15.43 25.11 -14.85
CA ALA A 307 -15.35 26.53 -15.17
C ALA A 307 -14.08 26.89 -15.99
N GLU A 308 -12.93 26.30 -15.67
CA GLU A 308 -11.67 26.52 -16.40
C GLU A 308 -11.66 25.80 -17.77
N THR A 309 -12.23 24.60 -17.89
CA THR A 309 -12.41 23.94 -19.21
C THR A 309 -13.44 24.64 -20.10
N SER A 310 -14.54 25.16 -19.54
CA SER A 310 -15.52 25.95 -20.29
C SER A 310 -14.97 27.32 -20.76
N ALA A 311 -14.04 27.91 -20.01
CA ALA A 311 -13.36 29.15 -20.40
C ALA A 311 -12.32 28.95 -21.53
N VAL A 312 -11.82 27.72 -21.71
CA VAL A 312 -10.90 27.37 -22.80
C VAL A 312 -11.67 27.01 -24.07
N THR A 313 -12.78 26.28 -23.98
CA THR A 313 -13.61 25.97 -25.16
C THR A 313 -14.32 27.20 -25.73
N SER A 314 -14.71 28.18 -24.90
CA SER A 314 -15.30 29.45 -25.37
C SER A 314 -14.31 30.40 -26.07
N LYS A 315 -13.02 30.08 -26.11
CA LYS A 315 -11.98 30.87 -26.81
C LYS A 315 -11.53 30.28 -28.15
N VAL A 316 -12.09 29.16 -28.59
CA VAL A 316 -11.70 28.47 -29.85
C VAL A 316 -12.77 28.58 -30.95
N GLU A 317 -13.86 29.31 -30.73
CA GLU A 317 -14.76 29.70 -31.83
C GLU A 317 -14.20 30.93 -32.57
N GLU A 318 -13.22 30.69 -33.45
CA GLU A 318 -12.97 31.60 -34.57
C GLU A 318 -14.14 31.48 -35.57
N PRO A 319 -14.66 32.60 -36.11
CA PRO A 319 -15.80 32.57 -37.01
C PRO A 319 -15.40 31.95 -38.35
N LEU A 320 -15.82 30.71 -38.58
CA LEU A 320 -15.80 30.11 -39.91
C LEU A 320 -16.72 30.91 -40.83
N ASP A 321 -16.08 31.55 -41.79
CA ASP A 321 -16.63 32.46 -42.77
C ASP A 321 -17.79 31.82 -43.55
N ARG A 322 -18.96 32.45 -43.43
CA ARG A 322 -20.19 32.06 -44.12
C ARG A 322 -20.11 32.46 -45.59
N LYS A 323 -19.76 31.53 -46.47
CA LYS A 323 -20.25 31.56 -47.87
C LYS A 323 -20.58 30.16 -48.41
N SER A 324 -21.88 29.95 -48.62
CA SER A 324 -22.49 29.52 -49.89
C SER A 324 -23.47 28.33 -49.83
N ARG A 325 -24.62 28.59 -50.46
CA ARG A 325 -25.58 27.70 -51.16
C ARG A 325 -26.40 26.72 -50.29
N ALA A 326 -27.69 26.95 -50.08
CA ALA A 326 -28.81 26.90 -51.05
C ALA A 326 -28.98 25.54 -51.72
N SER A 327 -29.99 24.76 -51.29
CA SER A 327 -31.14 24.30 -52.10
C SER A 327 -31.77 23.01 -51.56
N ARG A 328 -33.11 22.93 -51.71
CA ARG A 328 -34.04 21.79 -51.55
C ARG A 328 -34.56 21.56 -50.12
N ALA A 329 -35.77 22.02 -49.76
CA ALA A 329 -37.13 21.82 -50.30
C ALA A 329 -37.77 20.46 -49.95
N ALA A 330 -38.79 20.59 -49.10
CA ALA A 330 -40.02 19.80 -48.97
C ALA A 330 -39.92 18.31 -48.59
N ILE A 331 -40.54 17.95 -47.46
CA ILE A 331 -41.85 17.27 -47.39
C ILE A 331 -42.22 17.01 -45.91
N THR A 332 -43.40 17.51 -45.54
CA THR A 332 -44.28 17.09 -44.44
C THR A 332 -45.72 17.32 -44.95
N PRO A 333 -46.82 16.82 -44.34
CA PRO A 333 -46.95 16.02 -43.12
C PRO A 333 -47.99 14.87 -43.23
N ALA A 334 -48.23 14.12 -42.15
CA ALA A 334 -49.60 13.94 -41.61
C ALA A 334 -49.61 13.13 -40.30
N LEU A 335 -50.41 13.64 -39.36
CA LEU A 335 -50.84 13.08 -38.06
C LEU A 335 -52.04 12.12 -38.20
N SER A 336 -52.15 11.16 -37.28
CA SER A 336 -53.32 10.90 -36.38
C SER A 336 -53.14 9.50 -35.74
N VAL A 337 -53.03 9.39 -34.42
CA VAL A 337 -54.09 9.17 -33.42
C VAL A 337 -54.95 7.94 -33.72
N VAL A 338 -54.89 6.91 -32.88
CA VAL A 338 -56.00 6.31 -32.10
C VAL A 338 -55.39 5.32 -31.11
N ALA A 339 -55.85 5.42 -29.86
CA ALA A 339 -55.55 4.52 -28.76
C ALA A 339 -56.42 3.26 -28.84
N GLU A 340 -55.93 2.12 -28.36
CA GLU A 340 -56.78 1.12 -27.71
C GLU A 340 -55.96 0.15 -26.85
N VAL A 341 -56.42 0.00 -25.61
CA VAL A 341 -55.99 -0.98 -24.60
C VAL A 341 -56.82 -2.26 -24.82
N PRO A 342 -56.25 -3.46 -24.60
CA PRO A 342 -56.91 -4.32 -23.63
C PRO A 342 -55.96 -5.09 -22.71
N SER A 343 -56.38 -5.06 -21.45
CA SER A 343 -56.09 -5.94 -20.33
C SER A 343 -56.50 -7.42 -20.53
N ARG A 344 -55.99 -8.27 -19.61
CA ARG A 344 -56.37 -9.68 -19.26
C ARG A 344 -55.66 -10.76 -20.09
N SER A 345 -55.26 -11.92 -19.56
CA SER A 345 -55.29 -12.49 -18.20
C SER A 345 -54.44 -13.77 -18.17
N ASN A 346 -53.90 -14.08 -17.00
CA ASN A 346 -53.61 -15.40 -16.43
C ASN A 346 -53.70 -16.65 -17.34
N ARG A 347 -52.60 -17.41 -17.44
CA ARG A 347 -52.65 -18.85 -17.10
C ARG A 347 -51.28 -19.49 -16.81
N ARG A 348 -51.21 -20.06 -15.61
CA ARG A 348 -50.38 -21.17 -15.13
C ARG A 348 -50.26 -22.31 -16.15
N THR A 349 -49.06 -22.90 -16.27
CA THR A 349 -48.69 -24.34 -16.06
C THR A 349 -47.24 -24.54 -16.52
N LYS A 350 -46.30 -24.87 -15.64
CA LYS A 350 -45.87 -26.23 -15.19
C LYS A 350 -45.14 -27.06 -16.27
N THR A 351 -43.89 -27.43 -15.93
CA THR A 351 -43.12 -28.64 -16.33
C THR A 351 -42.87 -28.83 -17.84
N THR A 352 -41.63 -29.08 -18.30
CA THR A 352 -40.93 -30.37 -18.16
C THR A 352 -39.49 -30.24 -18.69
N THR A 353 -38.66 -31.19 -18.27
CA THR A 353 -37.24 -31.49 -18.40
C THR A 353 -36.60 -31.65 -19.80
N HIS A 354 -35.26 -31.62 -19.78
CA HIS A 354 -34.26 -32.15 -20.72
C HIS A 354 -34.19 -31.48 -22.11
N THR A 355 -33.02 -31.08 -22.62
CA THR A 355 -31.93 -31.99 -23.04
C THR A 355 -30.64 -31.20 -23.32
N GLN A 356 -29.52 -31.89 -23.13
CA GLN A 356 -28.14 -31.57 -23.55
C GLN A 356 -28.06 -30.91 -24.94
N THR A 357 -27.02 -30.09 -25.18
CA THR A 357 -25.95 -30.41 -26.17
C THR A 357 -24.79 -29.43 -25.99
N GLN A 358 -23.58 -29.98 -25.92
CA GLN A 358 -22.29 -29.30 -26.00
C GLN A 358 -22.15 -28.53 -27.33
N ARG A 359 -21.57 -27.32 -27.29
CA ARG A 359 -20.84 -26.78 -28.43
C ARG A 359 -19.60 -26.03 -27.95
N GLN A 360 -18.45 -26.66 -28.21
CA GLN A 360 -17.16 -26.02 -28.23
C GLN A 360 -17.10 -25.07 -29.43
N SER A 361 -16.58 -23.86 -29.22
CA SER A 361 -15.92 -23.11 -30.29
C SER A 361 -14.85 -22.20 -29.68
N LYS A 362 -13.60 -22.62 -29.87
CA LYS A 362 -12.39 -21.82 -29.70
C LYS A 362 -12.34 -20.77 -30.81
N THR A 363 -12.05 -19.53 -30.46
CA THR A 363 -11.47 -18.54 -31.38
C THR A 363 -10.46 -17.71 -30.59
N LYS A 364 -9.16 -18.00 -30.79
CA LYS A 364 -8.04 -17.17 -30.35
C LYS A 364 -7.81 -16.11 -31.43
N SER A 365 -8.03 -14.85 -31.10
CA SER A 365 -7.59 -13.69 -31.88
C SER A 365 -6.28 -13.17 -31.27
N GLN A 366 -5.19 -13.30 -32.03
CA GLN A 366 -3.90 -12.67 -31.73
C GLN A 366 -3.93 -11.22 -32.20
N SER A 367 -3.78 -10.26 -31.28
CA SER A 367 -3.45 -8.88 -31.61
C SER A 367 -1.97 -8.63 -31.31
N LYS A 368 -1.23 -8.22 -32.34
CA LYS A 368 0.14 -7.71 -32.23
C LYS A 368 0.08 -6.28 -31.69
N VAL A 369 0.73 -6.01 -30.57
CA VAL A 369 0.95 -4.65 -30.04
C VAL A 369 2.45 -4.37 -30.05
N SER A 370 2.84 -3.27 -30.68
CA SER A 370 4.23 -2.81 -30.77
C SER A 370 4.70 -2.26 -29.42
N ARG A 371 5.80 -2.77 -28.89
CA ARG A 371 6.45 -2.31 -27.67
C ARG A 371 7.30 -1.06 -27.95
N GLN A 372 7.03 0.03 -27.23
CA GLN A 372 7.98 1.12 -27.00
C GLN A 372 8.70 0.82 -25.69
N SER A 373 10.03 0.79 -25.72
CA SER A 373 10.90 0.56 -24.56
C SER A 373 11.26 1.88 -23.87
N TYR A 374 11.17 1.90 -22.55
CA TYR A 374 11.71 2.98 -21.70
C TYR A 374 13.08 2.57 -21.12
N PRO A 375 13.98 3.51 -20.83
CA PRO A 375 15.30 3.22 -20.26
C PRO A 375 15.20 2.96 -18.75
N VAL A 376 15.46 1.71 -18.33
CA VAL A 376 15.68 1.34 -16.92
C VAL A 376 17.12 1.67 -16.55
N LYS A 377 17.31 2.37 -15.43
CA LYS A 377 18.64 2.67 -14.85
C LYS A 377 19.21 1.38 -14.27
N ARG A 378 20.36 0.95 -14.81
CA ARG A 378 21.15 -0.18 -14.30
C ARG A 378 21.54 0.04 -12.83
N ALA A 379 21.16 -0.88 -11.96
CA ALA A 379 21.83 -1.10 -10.68
C ALA A 379 23.34 -1.37 -10.95
N ARG A 380 24.20 -0.64 -10.25
CA ARG A 380 25.65 -0.77 -10.36
C ARG A 380 26.08 -2.11 -9.76
N ARG A 381 26.69 -2.97 -10.58
CA ARG A 381 27.47 -4.12 -10.12
C ARG A 381 28.64 -3.62 -9.27
N GLY A 382 28.66 -3.96 -7.98
CA GLY A 382 29.86 -3.84 -7.15
C GLY A 382 30.92 -4.84 -7.60
N ASN A 383 32.15 -4.36 -7.82
CA ASN A 383 33.31 -5.22 -8.02
C ASN A 383 33.75 -5.82 -6.67
N PRO A 384 34.19 -7.08 -6.62
CA PRO A 384 34.77 -7.66 -5.41
C PRO A 384 36.19 -7.10 -5.19
N LEU A 385 36.42 -6.50 -4.02
CA LEU A 385 37.76 -6.15 -3.55
C LEU A 385 38.50 -7.42 -3.14
N SER A 386 39.72 -7.53 -3.65
CA SER A 386 40.70 -8.56 -3.40
C SER A 386 41.13 -8.60 -1.93
N VAL A 387 41.21 -9.83 -1.41
CA VAL A 387 41.86 -10.23 -0.17
C VAL A 387 43.33 -9.80 -0.21
N ILE A 388 43.77 -9.04 0.80
CA ILE A 388 45.18 -8.90 1.16
C ILE A 388 45.35 -9.62 2.50
N GLU A 389 46.09 -10.72 2.46
CA GLU A 389 46.63 -11.40 3.64
C GLU A 389 47.74 -10.53 4.23
N GLU A 390 47.66 -10.26 5.54
CA GLU A 390 48.81 -9.87 6.33
C GLU A 390 48.79 -10.68 7.63
N GLU A 391 49.64 -11.71 7.66
CA GLU A 391 50.13 -12.32 8.90
C GLU A 391 50.93 -11.26 9.68
N GLN A 392 50.76 -11.19 11.00
CA GLN A 392 51.88 -11.15 11.95
C GLN A 392 51.45 -11.57 13.37
N GLU A 393 52.44 -12.21 14.00
CA GLU A 393 52.49 -12.98 15.22
C GLU A 393 52.28 -12.21 16.55
N GLU A 394 51.64 -12.93 17.47
CA GLU A 394 52.11 -13.24 18.83
C GLU A 394 52.30 -12.10 19.87
N LYS A 395 51.48 -12.12 20.93
CA LYS A 395 52.00 -12.34 22.30
C LYS A 395 50.95 -12.65 23.35
N SER A 396 51.27 -13.70 24.09
CA SER A 396 50.67 -14.29 25.26
C SER A 396 50.43 -13.32 26.43
N ARG A 397 49.30 -13.51 27.14
CA ARG A 397 49.17 -13.50 28.62
C ARG A 397 47.73 -13.75 29.07
N THR A 398 47.54 -14.88 29.74
CA THR A 398 46.49 -15.14 30.75
C THR A 398 47.20 -15.83 31.94
N PRO A 399 46.58 -16.05 33.13
CA PRO A 399 45.20 -15.76 33.53
C PRO A 399 45.09 -15.06 34.91
N SER A 400 43.90 -14.58 35.24
CA SER A 400 43.50 -14.29 36.62
C SER A 400 42.04 -14.67 36.85
N VAL A 401 41.87 -15.76 37.59
CA VAL A 401 40.66 -16.33 38.18
C VAL A 401 40.06 -15.35 39.20
N PHE A 402 38.74 -15.20 39.26
CA PHE A 402 37.93 -15.20 40.51
C PHE A 402 36.42 -15.24 40.17
N LEU A 403 35.69 -16.16 40.82
CA LEU A 403 34.25 -16.45 40.68
C LEU A 403 33.39 -15.60 41.68
N PRO A 404 32.10 -15.92 41.99
CA PRO A 404 30.99 -14.97 41.79
C PRO A 404 30.23 -14.65 43.09
N LEU A 405 29.40 -13.60 43.13
CA LEU A 405 28.43 -13.45 44.24
C LEU A 405 27.09 -12.83 43.81
N LYS A 406 26.07 -13.71 43.85
CA LYS A 406 24.75 -13.60 44.52
C LYS A 406 23.89 -12.33 44.34
N SER A 407 22.77 -12.55 43.63
CA SER A 407 21.37 -12.37 44.08
C SER A 407 21.11 -11.60 45.38
N ILE A 408 20.29 -10.53 45.31
CA ILE A 408 19.34 -10.15 46.37
C ILE A 408 18.04 -9.62 45.74
N LEU A 409 16.95 -10.32 46.06
CA LEU A 409 15.55 -9.92 45.95
C LEU A 409 15.25 -8.75 46.91
N PHE A 410 14.42 -7.79 46.51
CA PHE A 410 13.60 -7.05 47.47
C PHE A 410 12.17 -6.91 46.98
N THR A 411 11.28 -7.49 47.77
CA THR A 411 9.83 -7.42 47.67
C THR A 411 9.28 -6.25 48.49
N GLU A 412 8.13 -5.78 48.00
CA GLU A 412 6.94 -5.31 48.73
C GLU A 412 6.89 -3.99 49.54
N LYS A 413 5.75 -3.32 49.27
CA LYS A 413 4.79 -2.66 50.19
C LYS A 413 4.92 -1.16 50.48
N SER A 414 4.00 -0.44 49.81
CA SER A 414 2.83 0.22 50.41
C SER A 414 3.04 1.10 51.65
N ARG A 415 2.72 2.41 51.50
CA ARG A 415 1.74 3.08 52.37
C ARG A 415 1.30 4.44 51.81
N LYS A 416 -0.03 4.59 51.69
CA LYS A 416 -0.77 5.86 51.66
C LYS A 416 -0.68 6.54 53.03
N SER A 417 -0.61 7.88 53.07
CA SER A 417 -1.43 8.71 53.99
C SER A 417 -1.18 10.22 53.83
N THR A 418 -2.24 10.93 53.42
CA THR A 418 -2.78 12.21 53.93
C THR A 418 -1.90 13.45 54.18
N ALA A 419 -2.15 14.47 53.37
CA ALA A 419 -2.74 15.79 53.71
C ALA A 419 -2.39 16.51 55.03
N ARG A 420 -1.90 17.76 54.87
CA ARG A 420 -2.10 19.03 55.63
C ARG A 420 -0.85 19.89 55.30
N GLY A 421 -0.87 21.17 54.95
CA GLY A 421 -1.79 22.26 55.20
C GLY A 421 -0.96 23.47 55.66
N LEU A 422 -1.03 24.59 54.92
CA LEU A 422 -0.62 25.96 55.25
C LEU A 422 0.88 26.29 55.53
N LYS A 423 1.43 27.24 54.76
CA LYS A 423 1.50 28.66 55.17
C LYS A 423 2.02 29.58 54.06
N LYS A 424 1.27 30.68 53.87
CA LYS A 424 1.61 31.88 53.10
C LYS A 424 2.88 32.55 53.65
N ARG A 425 3.73 33.11 52.78
CA ARG A 425 4.48 34.34 53.06
C ARG A 425 4.60 35.20 51.80
N LYS A 426 4.19 36.47 51.96
CA LYS A 426 4.28 37.59 51.02
C LYS A 426 5.65 38.28 51.13
N HIS A 427 5.89 39.18 50.16
CA HIS A 427 6.94 40.21 50.03
C HIS A 427 8.16 39.76 49.20
N SER A 428 8.71 40.53 48.25
CA SER A 428 8.54 41.94 47.92
C SER A 428 8.85 42.20 46.43
N LYS A 429 8.28 43.28 45.90
CA LYS A 429 8.62 43.89 44.60
C LYS A 429 9.97 44.61 44.72
N VAL A 430 10.85 44.44 43.74
CA VAL A 430 11.86 45.46 43.39
C VAL A 430 11.87 45.62 41.87
N THR A 431 11.46 46.80 41.44
CA THR A 431 11.59 47.36 40.10
C THR A 431 13.00 47.91 39.90
N ARG A 432 13.61 47.70 38.73
CA ARG A 432 14.67 48.59 38.23
C ARG A 432 14.63 48.73 36.71
N ARG A 433 14.10 49.88 36.27
CA ARG A 433 14.37 50.53 34.98
C ARG A 433 15.79 51.13 35.00
N LYS A 434 16.51 51.06 33.89
CA LYS A 434 17.43 52.11 33.33
C LYS A 434 17.85 51.63 31.93
N ARG A 435 17.34 52.23 30.86
CA ARG A 435 17.83 53.43 30.13
C ARG A 435 18.84 53.08 29.03
N ARG A 436 18.38 53.24 27.78
CA ARG A 436 19.20 53.49 26.58
C ARG A 436 19.97 54.82 26.73
N LYS A 437 21.20 54.82 26.22
CA LYS A 437 21.85 55.83 25.35
C LYS A 437 23.35 55.47 25.28
N TYR A 438 23.82 55.02 24.12
CA TYR A 438 24.78 55.70 23.25
C TYR A 438 24.68 55.08 21.87
#